data_AF-A0A261QEI0-F1
#
_entry.id   AF-A0A261QEI0-F1
#
_cell.length_a   1.000
_cell.length_b   1.000
_cell.length_c   1.000
_cell.angle_alpha   90.00
_cell.angle_beta   90.00
_cell.angle_gamma   90.00
#
_symmetry.space_group_name_H-M   'P 1'
#
loop_
_entity.id
_entity.type
_entity.pdbx_description
1 polymer ?
#
loop_
_entity_poly.entity_id
_entity_poly.type
_entity_poly.pdbx_seq_one_letter_code
_entity_poly.pdbx_strand_id
1 'polypeptide(L)' 'MKKYLLFTGSFILAYGVLQIVSGVVLTAFYTPDFVMGNASSLPAEVEFGSVHLMSPLMISLLALGATFGVMKLFKQKLY' A
#
# COMPACT_ATOMS: atom_id res chain seq x y z
N MET A 1 11.61 2.76 -25.35
CA MET A 1 11.47 3.50 -24.08
C MET A 1 10.02 3.82 -23.69
N LYS A 2 9.15 4.34 -24.59
CA LYS A 2 7.77 4.76 -24.25
C LYS A 2 6.90 3.68 -23.58
N LYS A 3 7.00 2.41 -24.01
CA LYS A 3 6.23 1.29 -23.43
C LYS A 3 6.60 1.00 -21.97
N TYR A 4 7.88 1.15 -21.61
CA TYR A 4 8.36 0.98 -20.24
C TYR A 4 7.93 2.14 -19.36
N LEU A 5 7.97 3.38 -19.88
CA LEU A 5 7.47 4.55 -19.17
C LEU A 5 5.96 4.45 -18.88
N LEU A 6 5.17 3.96 -19.85
CA LEU A 6 3.74 3.71 -19.64
C LEU A 6 3.48 2.63 -18.58
N PHE A 7 4.25 1.54 -18.59
CA PHE A 7 4.15 0.50 -17.58
C PHE A 7 4.51 1.04 -16.18
N THR A 8 5.67 1.67 -16.05
CA THR A 8 6.15 2.22 -14.78
C THR A 8 5.22 3.31 -14.24
N GLY A 9 4.77 4.22 -15.09
CA GLY A 9 3.80 5.27 -14.70
C GLY A 9 2.47 4.68 -14.22
N SER A 10 1.94 3.69 -14.95
CA SER A 10 0.72 2.99 -14.53
C SER A 10 0.91 2.24 -13.22
N PHE A 11 2.10 1.67 -12.99
CA PHE A 11 2.40 0.91 -11.78
C PHE A 11 2.49 1.80 -10.56
N ILE A 12 3.21 2.91 -10.65
CA ILE A 12 3.28 3.89 -9.57
C ILE A 12 1.88 4.40 -9.21
N LEU A 13 1.06 4.70 -10.23
CA LEU A 13 -0.31 5.17 -10.01
C LEU A 13 -1.18 4.10 -9.34
N ALA A 14 -1.18 2.87 -9.85
CA ALA A 14 -1.96 1.76 -9.27
C ALA A 14 -1.52 1.44 -7.84
N TYR A 15 -0.21 1.37 -7.60
CA TYR A 15 0.35 1.13 -6.28
C TYR A 15 -0.01 2.24 -5.30
N GLY A 16 0.13 3.51 -5.70
CA GLY A 16 -0.22 4.66 -4.87
C GLY A 16 -1.69 4.67 -4.47
N VAL A 17 -2.59 4.43 -5.44
CA VAL A 17 -4.04 4.34 -5.16
C VAL A 17 -4.34 3.20 -4.20
N LEU A 18 -3.79 2.01 -4.44
CA LEU A 18 -4.00 0.86 -3.55
C LEU A 18 -3.47 1.10 -2.14
N GLN A 19 -2.32 1.77 -1.99
CA GLN A 19 -1.79 2.15 -0.68
C GLN A 19 -2.69 3.14 0.05
N ILE A 20 -3.18 4.18 -0.64
CA ILE A 20 -4.09 5.16 -0.03
C ILE A 20 -5.39 4.48 0.41
N VAL A 21 -5.99 3.65 -0.46
CA VAL A 21 -7.22 2.91 -0.13
C VAL A 21 -6.99 1.96 1.03
N SER A 22 -5.89 1.20 1.01
CA SER A 22 -5.50 0.29 2.10
C SER A 22 -5.34 1.06 3.41
N GLY A 23 -4.64 2.18 3.39
CA GLY A 23 -4.45 3.05 4.55
C GLY A 23 -5.77 3.56 5.11
N VAL A 24 -6.67 4.06 4.25
CA VAL A 24 -8.01 4.53 4.65
C VAL A 24 -8.82 3.40 5.29
N VAL A 25 -8.81 2.21 4.68
CA VAL A 25 -9.50 1.03 5.23
C VAL A 25 -8.91 0.68 6.60
N LEU A 26 -7.58 0.62 6.73
CA LEU A 26 -6.93 0.32 8.00
C LEU A 26 -7.31 1.34 9.07
N THR A 27 -7.30 2.64 8.75
CA THR A 27 -7.68 3.71 9.66
C THR A 27 -9.16 3.65 10.04
N ALA A 28 -10.05 3.30 9.11
CA ALA A 28 -11.48 3.18 9.39
C ALA A 28 -11.80 2.04 10.39
N PHE A 29 -10.99 0.99 10.41
CA PHE A 29 -11.12 -0.13 11.34
C PHE A 29 -10.14 -0.07 12.52
N TYR A 30 -9.29 0.97 12.60
CA TYR A 30 -8.35 1.13 13.68
C TYR A 30 -9.02 1.82 14.88
N THR A 31 -9.10 1.11 16.00
CA THR A 31 -9.47 1.71 17.28
C THR A 31 -8.19 2.11 18.01
N PRO A 32 -7.96 3.41 18.27
CA PRO A 32 -6.83 3.83 19.08
C PRO A 32 -7.03 3.38 20.54
N ASP A 33 -6.08 2.61 21.07
CA ASP A 33 -6.02 2.29 22.49
C ASP A 33 -5.48 3.50 23.26
N PHE A 34 -6.38 4.31 23.80
CA PHE A 34 -6.01 5.37 24.74
C PHE A 34 -5.91 4.77 26.14
N VAL A 35 -4.74 4.24 26.50
CA VAL A 35 -4.45 3.85 27.88
C VAL A 35 -4.28 5.12 28.72
N MET A 36 -5.39 5.67 29.24
CA MET A 36 -5.37 6.69 30.30
C MET A 36 -5.18 5.99 31.66
N GLY A 37 -4.10 5.21 31.77
CA GLY A 37 -3.75 4.43 32.96
C GLY A 37 -2.46 4.96 33.55
N ASN A 38 -2.53 5.46 34.79
CA ASN A 38 -1.45 5.84 35.71
C ASN A 38 -0.03 5.86 35.12
N ALA A 39 0.54 7.05 34.97
CA ALA A 39 1.92 7.33 34.52
C ALA A 39 3.05 6.61 35.30
N SER A 40 2.72 5.81 36.31
CA SER A 40 3.64 5.03 37.14
C SER A 40 4.11 3.71 36.53
N SER A 41 3.60 3.28 35.36
CA SER A 41 4.00 2.02 34.70
C SER A 41 4.22 2.14 33.20
N LEU A 42 4.67 3.31 32.71
CA LEU A 42 5.12 3.45 31.33
C LEU A 42 6.42 2.66 31.15
N PRO A 43 6.54 1.81 30.11
CA PRO A 43 7.79 1.13 29.79
C PRO A 43 8.92 2.16 29.60
N ALA A 44 10.06 1.95 30.25
CA ALA A 44 11.24 2.82 30.10
C ALA A 44 11.91 2.70 28.72
N GLU A 45 11.46 1.75 27.90
CA GLU A 45 12.03 1.41 26.60
C GLU A 45 10.98 1.58 25.50
N VAL A 46 11.38 2.22 24.40
CA VAL A 46 10.50 2.47 23.26
C VAL A 46 10.47 1.21 22.39
N GLU A 47 9.36 0.48 22.42
CA GLU A 47 9.14 -0.60 21.47
C GLU A 47 8.66 -0.04 20.13
N PHE A 48 9.49 -0.20 19.11
CA PHE A 48 9.07 0.04 17.72
C PHE A 48 8.21 -1.14 17.28
N GLY A 49 6.95 -0.87 16.95
CA GLY A 49 6.01 -1.91 16.50
C GLY A 49 6.55 -2.74 15.32
N SER A 50 6.07 -3.98 15.19
CA SER A 50 6.53 -4.91 14.15
C SER A 50 6.15 -4.44 12.74
N VAL A 51 7.14 -4.24 11.88
CA VAL A 51 6.92 -3.91 10.47
C VAL A 51 6.56 -5.19 9.71
N HIS A 52 5.28 -5.38 9.39
CA HIS A 52 4.82 -6.51 8.59
C HIS A 52 5.09 -6.29 7.09
N LEU A 53 6.23 -6.77 6.60
CA LEU A 53 6.65 -6.69 5.19
C LEU A 53 5.69 -7.39 4.19
N MET A 54 4.80 -8.25 4.68
CA MET A 54 3.81 -8.95 3.86
C MET A 54 2.82 -7.99 3.20
N SER A 55 2.42 -6.90 3.88
CA SER A 55 1.40 -5.97 3.38
C SER A 55 1.88 -5.19 2.13
N PRO A 56 3.06 -4.55 2.13
CA PRO A 56 3.58 -3.89 0.93
C PRO A 56 3.81 -4.83 -0.26
N LEU A 57 4.19 -6.09 0.00
CA LEU A 57 4.38 -7.10 -1.05
C LEU A 57 3.06 -7.53 -1.70
N MET A 58 2.00 -7.75 -0.93
CA MET A 58 0.69 -8.08 -1.51
C MET A 58 0.15 -6.93 -2.36
N ILE A 59 0.30 -5.69 -1.88
CA ILE A 59 -0.14 -4.51 -2.63
C ILE A 59 0.67 -4.35 -3.92
N SER A 60 1.98 -4.62 -3.92
CA SER A 60 2.80 -4.54 -5.12
C SER A 60 2.44 -5.61 -6.16
N LEU A 61 2.11 -6.83 -5.73
CA LEU A 61 1.59 -7.89 -6.60
C LEU A 61 0.25 -7.52 -7.25
N LEU A 62 -0.68 -6.94 -6.47
CA LEU A 62 -1.96 -6.46 -7.00
C LEU A 62 -1.76 -5.31 -8.00
N ALA A 63 -0.88 -4.36 -7.69
CA ALA A 63 -0.52 -3.27 -8.58
C ALA A 63 0.09 -3.81 -9.89
N LEU A 64 0.94 -4.83 -9.82
CA LEU A 64 1.52 -5.49 -10.99
C LEU A 64 0.45 -6.17 -11.86
N GLY A 65 -0.52 -6.86 -11.25
CA GLY A 65 -1.65 -7.43 -11.96
C GLY A 65 -2.51 -6.38 -12.66
N ALA A 66 -2.81 -5.28 -11.96
CA ALA A 66 -3.57 -4.16 -12.52
C ALA A 66 -2.86 -3.54 -13.72
N THR A 67 -1.56 -3.30 -13.61
CA THR A 67 -0.77 -2.69 -14.70
C THR A 67 -0.64 -3.60 -15.90
N PHE A 68 -0.51 -4.91 -15.67
CA PHE A 68 -0.53 -5.87 -16.76
C PHE A 68 -1.87 -5.83 -17.52
N GLY A 69 -2.99 -5.71 -16.80
CA GLY A 69 -4.31 -5.49 -17.39
C GLY A 69 -4.38 -4.21 -18.25
N VAL A 70 -3.91 -3.08 -17.70
CA VAL A 70 -3.82 -1.80 -18.42
C VAL A 70 -2.97 -1.94 -19.69
N MET A 71 -1.79 -2.55 -19.59
CA MET A 71 -0.90 -2.74 -20.74
C MET A 71 -1.52 -3.64 -21.82
N LYS A 72 -2.27 -4.67 -21.43
CA LYS A 72 -2.99 -5.54 -22.38
C LYS A 72 -4.06 -4.76 -23.15
N LEU A 73 -4.84 -3.92 -22.46
CA LEU A 73 -5.87 -3.07 -23.09
C LEU A 73 -5.26 -2.04 -24.05
N PHE A 74 -4.16 -1.38 -23.65
CA PHE A 74 -3.47 -0.42 -24.52
C PHE A 74 -2.84 -1.08 -25.75
N LYS A 75 -2.39 -2.34 -25.64
CA LYS A 75 -1.91 -3.11 -26.81
C LYS A 75 -3.03 -3.42 -27.81
N GLN A 76 -4.24 -3.71 -27.35
CA GLN A 76 -5.38 -3.97 -28.22
C GLN A 76 -5.90 -2.71 -28.94
N LYS A 77 -5.68 -1.52 -28.36
CA LYS A 77 -6.14 -0.25 -28.92
C LYS A 77 -5.22 0.33 -30.02
N LEU A 78 -4.09 -0.32 -30.29
CA LEU A 78 -3.02 0.13 -31.19
C LEU A 78 -2.91 -0.71 -32.49
N TYR A 79 -3.86 -1.63 -32.69
CA TYR A 79 -4.10 -2.41 -33.90
C TYR A 79 -5.53 -2.15 -34.38
#